data_AF-A0A821LU20-F1
#
_entry.id   AF-A0A821LU20-F1
#
_cell.length_a   1.000
_cell.length_b   1.000
_cell.length_c   1.000
_cell.angle_alpha   90.00
_cell.angle_beta   90.00
_cell.angle_gamma   90.00
#
_symmetry.space_group_name_H-M   'P 1'
#
loop_
_entity.id
_entity.type
_entity.pdbx_description
1 polymer ?
#
loop_
_entity_poly.entity_id
_entity_poly.type
_entity_poly.pdbx_seq_one_letter_code
_entity_poly.pdbx_strand_id
1 'polypeptide(L)'
;MTVEKSESKTQKTEELPLKTEMKIDFKNMTFLEKFKYVKSNITVEPVLALFVMPSVLAMLATQNLNLDKACRVNLEFSDAVCEDLRLRKRANHTFEEDEVQKLIASVQGWKSVIHTAVPTLLMLFIGAWSDKTGRRKICMLMPIIGEFMTCVLNMINTYFFYQVPVELTVFMEVIFPALTGGWYTMFLGAFSYLGDVTSKETRTFRMGILSLCMTVGFPVGMGLSGILLRYTGYYGVFSISAVLQFMNFVYVFLAIDDHKWLQNKEKDLRTGCGGFLLEFFDFNSVKDTLKIAFKKEPNKRRLRICLILIVVCLSFGPLWANGYYGCGGRKLFLQLKGIPDQAFGSTSK
;
A
#
# COMPACT_ATOMS: atom_id res chain seq x y z
N MET A 1 4.05 -45.13 49.74
CA MET A 1 3.73 -45.25 48.30
C MET A 1 3.53 -43.86 47.74
N THR A 2 4.01 -43.70 46.54
CA THR A 2 4.38 -42.46 45.84
C THR A 2 3.21 -41.54 45.48
N VAL A 3 3.62 -40.28 45.31
CA VAL A 3 2.90 -39.06 44.93
C VAL A 3 2.58 -39.03 43.42
N GLU A 4 1.66 -38.12 43.03
CA GLU A 4 1.47 -37.45 41.72
C GLU A 4 0.17 -37.80 40.96
N LYS A 5 -0.54 -36.87 40.30
CA LYS A 5 -0.60 -35.40 40.27
C LYS A 5 -1.74 -35.06 39.30
N SER A 6 -2.47 -34.00 39.58
CA SER A 6 -3.41 -33.34 38.67
C SER A 6 -2.66 -32.69 37.50
N GLU A 7 -3.06 -32.94 36.24
CA GLU A 7 -2.57 -32.15 35.11
C GLU A 7 -3.59 -32.00 33.96
N SER A 8 -4.15 -30.78 33.93
CA SER A 8 -4.47 -29.92 32.79
C SER A 8 -5.36 -30.43 31.63
N LYS A 9 -6.57 -29.85 31.59
CA LYS A 9 -7.33 -29.57 30.37
C LYS A 9 -6.50 -28.64 29.47
N THR A 10 -5.85 -29.19 28.45
CA THR A 10 -5.36 -28.41 27.31
C THR A 10 -5.65 -29.20 26.03
N GLN A 11 -6.08 -28.49 24.98
CA GLN A 11 -6.35 -28.94 23.60
C GLN A 11 -7.74 -29.53 23.31
N LYS A 12 -8.63 -28.65 22.84
CA LYS A 12 -9.38 -28.78 21.58
C LYS A 12 -10.28 -27.54 21.42
N THR A 13 -9.71 -26.45 20.90
CA THR A 13 -10.51 -25.40 20.27
C THR A 13 -10.18 -25.46 18.79
N GLU A 14 -10.95 -26.32 18.12
CA GLU A 14 -11.32 -26.30 16.70
C GLU A 14 -10.29 -25.76 15.68
N GLU A 15 -9.42 -26.64 15.18
CA GLU A 15 -9.13 -26.62 13.74
C GLU A 15 -10.31 -27.32 13.04
N LEU A 16 -11.41 -26.62 12.79
CA LEU A 16 -12.41 -27.05 11.81
C LEU A 16 -11.83 -26.73 10.42
N PRO A 17 -11.54 -27.74 9.57
CA PRO A 17 -11.02 -27.49 8.23
C PRO A 17 -12.10 -26.81 7.38
N LEU A 18 -11.91 -25.54 7.00
CA LEU A 18 -12.94 -24.70 6.35
C LEU A 18 -13.20 -25.02 4.86
N LYS A 19 -12.65 -26.10 4.32
CA LYS A 19 -13.09 -26.71 3.06
C LYS A 19 -12.52 -28.12 2.98
N THR A 20 -13.37 -29.13 3.09
CA THR A 20 -13.06 -30.47 2.56
C THR A 20 -12.93 -30.30 1.06
N GLU A 21 -11.70 -30.22 0.54
CA GLU A 21 -11.49 -30.22 -0.90
C GLU A 21 -11.88 -31.59 -1.45
N MET A 22 -13.04 -31.63 -2.11
CA MET A 22 -13.27 -32.59 -3.18
C MET A 22 -12.09 -32.45 -4.15
N LYS A 23 -11.34 -33.53 -4.39
CA LYS A 23 -10.33 -33.59 -5.44
C LYS A 23 -11.01 -33.31 -6.79
N ILE A 24 -11.05 -32.06 -7.20
CA ILE A 24 -11.63 -31.66 -8.48
C ILE A 24 -10.57 -31.91 -9.54
N ASP A 25 -10.81 -32.90 -10.40
CA ASP A 25 -9.92 -33.25 -11.50
C ASP A 25 -9.97 -32.18 -12.60
N PHE A 26 -9.09 -31.19 -12.47
CA PHE A 26 -8.93 -30.04 -13.38
C PHE A 26 -8.73 -30.47 -14.85
N LYS A 27 -8.27 -31.71 -15.08
CA LYS A 27 -7.97 -32.24 -16.40
C LYS A 27 -9.25 -32.57 -17.19
N ASN A 28 -10.34 -32.91 -16.50
CA ASN A 28 -11.59 -33.38 -17.13
C ASN A 28 -12.64 -32.27 -17.35
N MET A 29 -12.37 -31.03 -16.94
CA MET A 29 -13.31 -29.91 -17.09
C MET A 29 -13.22 -29.24 -18.46
N THR A 30 -14.39 -28.86 -19.00
CA THR A 30 -14.49 -28.03 -20.21
C THR A 30 -13.96 -26.61 -19.98
N PHE A 31 -13.65 -25.87 -21.05
CA PHE A 31 -13.10 -24.52 -20.94
C PHE A 31 -14.06 -23.53 -20.22
N LEU A 32 -15.37 -23.66 -20.43
CA LEU A 32 -16.38 -22.86 -19.72
C LEU A 32 -16.47 -23.21 -18.24
N GLU A 33 -16.38 -24.50 -17.89
CA GLU A 33 -16.36 -24.95 -16.49
C GLU A 33 -15.08 -24.51 -15.78
N LYS A 34 -13.94 -24.57 -16.47
CA LYS A 34 -12.66 -24.01 -15.99
C LYS A 34 -12.77 -22.51 -15.74
N PHE A 35 -13.35 -21.76 -16.68
CA PHE A 35 -13.55 -20.31 -16.52
C PHE A 35 -14.53 -19.98 -15.39
N LYS A 36 -15.64 -20.71 -15.26
CA LYS A 36 -16.63 -20.54 -14.18
C LYS A 36 -16.05 -20.94 -12.82
N TYR A 37 -15.24 -22.00 -12.77
CA TYR A 37 -14.51 -22.44 -11.58
C TYR A 37 -13.49 -21.39 -11.14
N VAL A 38 -12.67 -20.88 -12.08
CA VAL A 38 -11.71 -19.80 -11.83
C VAL A 38 -12.45 -18.54 -11.35
N LYS A 39 -13.52 -18.12 -12.03
CA LYS A 39 -14.34 -16.97 -11.62
C LYS A 39 -14.94 -17.13 -10.21
N SER A 40 -15.34 -18.34 -9.83
CA SER A 40 -15.88 -18.62 -8.48
C SER A 40 -14.81 -18.68 -7.39
N ASN A 41 -13.53 -18.82 -7.77
CA ASN A 41 -12.40 -18.90 -6.85
C ASN A 41 -11.56 -17.61 -6.79
N ILE A 42 -11.75 -16.69 -7.73
CA ILE A 42 -11.21 -15.34 -7.72
C ILE A 42 -11.91 -14.56 -6.60
N THR A 43 -11.12 -14.02 -5.66
CA THR A 43 -11.61 -13.31 -4.49
C THR A 43 -10.94 -11.94 -4.38
N VAL A 44 -9.81 -11.86 -3.69
CA VAL A 44 -9.10 -10.60 -3.41
C VAL A 44 -8.02 -10.26 -4.44
N GLU A 45 -7.69 -11.18 -5.33
CA GLU A 45 -6.66 -10.99 -6.36
C GLU A 45 -6.97 -9.80 -7.30
N PRO A 46 -8.20 -9.63 -7.83
CA PRO A 46 -8.55 -8.48 -8.67
C PRO A 46 -8.60 -7.18 -7.87
N VAL A 47 -8.98 -7.26 -6.59
CA VAL A 47 -9.01 -6.08 -5.70
C VAL A 47 -7.63 -5.46 -5.62
N LEU A 48 -6.60 -6.29 -5.44
CA LEU A 48 -5.24 -5.81 -5.32
C LEU A 48 -4.68 -5.30 -6.64
N ALA A 49 -5.00 -5.98 -7.75
CA ALA A 49 -4.62 -5.49 -9.09
C ALA A 49 -5.26 -4.13 -9.41
N LEU A 50 -6.56 -3.98 -9.13
CA LEU A 50 -7.32 -2.74 -9.33
C LEU A 50 -7.03 -1.67 -8.27
N PHE A 51 -6.29 -1.99 -7.21
CA PHE A 51 -5.77 -1.01 -6.27
C PHE A 51 -4.39 -0.51 -6.73
N VAL A 52 -3.45 -1.44 -6.97
CA VAL A 52 -2.05 -1.12 -7.29
C VAL A 52 -1.94 -0.36 -8.61
N MET A 53 -2.59 -0.85 -9.67
CA MET A 53 -2.45 -0.26 -11.00
C MET A 53 -2.86 1.23 -11.06
N PRO A 54 -4.08 1.63 -10.66
CA PRO A 54 -4.47 3.05 -10.66
C PRO A 54 -3.71 3.89 -9.62
N SER A 55 -3.31 3.33 -8.48
CA SER A 55 -2.50 4.07 -7.51
C SER A 55 -1.09 4.38 -8.05
N VAL A 56 -0.44 3.45 -8.75
CA VAL A 56 0.86 3.71 -9.41
C VAL A 56 0.73 4.74 -10.53
N LEU A 57 -0.36 4.67 -11.29
CA LEU A 57 -0.66 5.59 -12.36
C LEU A 57 -0.86 7.03 -11.85
N ALA A 58 -1.62 7.19 -10.76
CA ALA A 58 -1.79 8.46 -10.06
C ALA A 58 -0.48 8.94 -9.41
N MET A 59 0.28 8.05 -8.77
CA MET A 59 1.56 8.38 -8.11
C MET A 59 2.54 9.04 -9.08
N LEU A 60 2.73 8.48 -10.28
CA LEU A 60 3.62 9.06 -11.29
C LEU A 60 3.09 10.39 -11.85
N ALA A 61 1.78 10.53 -12.03
CA ALA A 61 1.19 11.79 -12.45
C ALA A 61 1.40 12.87 -11.40
N THR A 62 1.20 12.55 -10.12
CA THR A 62 1.42 13.49 -9.01
C THR A 62 2.88 13.86 -8.85
N GLN A 63 3.82 12.92 -9.05
CA GLN A 63 5.25 13.25 -9.08
C GLN A 63 5.59 14.28 -10.17
N ASN A 64 5.07 14.09 -11.39
CA ASN A 64 5.27 15.04 -12.48
C ASN A 64 4.53 16.37 -12.25
N LEU A 65 3.35 16.34 -11.61
CA LEU A 65 2.59 17.54 -11.26
C LEU A 65 3.35 18.38 -10.22
N ASN A 66 3.89 17.73 -9.18
CA ASN A 66 4.63 18.40 -8.12
C ASN A 66 5.92 19.05 -8.67
N LEU A 67 6.62 18.41 -9.60
CA LEU A 67 7.78 19.01 -10.28
C LEU A 67 7.39 20.26 -11.09
N ASP A 68 6.31 20.19 -11.86
CA ASP A 68 5.84 21.30 -12.69
C ASP A 68 5.35 22.48 -11.82
N LYS A 69 4.62 22.18 -10.73
CA LYS A 69 4.21 23.19 -9.74
C LYS A 69 5.40 23.82 -9.01
N ALA A 70 6.37 23.03 -8.58
CA ALA A 70 7.58 23.56 -7.94
C ALA A 70 8.31 24.55 -8.86
N CYS A 71 8.38 24.25 -10.16
CA CYS A 71 9.02 25.11 -11.15
C CYS A 71 8.22 26.40 -11.42
N ARG A 72 6.92 26.29 -11.73
CA ARG A 72 6.11 27.42 -12.21
C ARG A 72 5.49 28.27 -11.10
N VAL A 73 5.11 27.65 -9.98
CA VAL A 73 4.32 28.31 -8.93
C VAL A 73 5.20 28.75 -7.77
N ASN A 74 6.11 27.88 -7.31
CA ASN A 74 6.93 28.18 -6.14
C ASN A 74 8.20 28.97 -6.49
N LEU A 75 8.90 28.59 -7.56
CA LEU A 75 10.14 29.25 -8.01
C LEU A 75 9.93 30.29 -9.11
N GLU A 76 8.71 30.36 -9.66
CA GLU A 76 8.30 31.34 -10.68
C GLU A 76 9.25 31.40 -11.91
N PHE A 77 9.83 30.27 -12.29
CA PHE A 77 10.66 30.19 -13.48
C PHE A 77 9.81 30.33 -14.76
N SER A 78 10.45 30.78 -15.84
CA SER A 78 9.77 30.97 -17.13
C SER A 78 9.18 29.66 -17.67
N ASP A 79 8.04 29.75 -18.35
CA ASP A 79 7.33 28.59 -18.89
C ASP A 79 8.18 27.74 -19.85
N ALA A 80 9.12 28.36 -20.56
CA ALA A 80 10.05 27.68 -21.46
C ALA A 80 11.04 26.78 -20.69
N VAL A 81 11.57 27.27 -19.57
CA VAL A 81 12.49 26.50 -18.71
C VAL A 81 11.75 25.31 -18.09
N CYS A 82 10.55 25.54 -17.53
CA CYS A 82 9.78 24.47 -16.91
C CYS A 82 9.33 23.41 -17.92
N GLU A 83 9.02 23.80 -19.16
CA GLU A 83 8.71 22.85 -20.23
C GLU A 83 9.94 22.02 -20.65
N ASP A 84 11.12 22.64 -20.76
CA ASP A 84 12.37 21.93 -21.02
C ASP A 84 12.71 20.92 -19.90
N LEU A 85 12.52 21.31 -18.63
CA LEU A 85 12.68 20.41 -17.49
C LEU A 85 11.69 19.23 -17.54
N ARG A 86 10.43 19.49 -17.88
CA ARG A 86 9.38 18.46 -18.06
C ARG A 86 9.71 17.49 -19.20
N LEU A 87 10.25 17.99 -20.29
CA LEU A 87 10.72 17.21 -21.45
C LEU A 87 12.10 16.57 -21.23
N ARG A 88 12.69 16.70 -20.03
CA ARG A 88 14.00 16.18 -19.64
C ARG A 88 15.18 16.75 -20.46
N LYS A 89 15.05 17.94 -21.02
CA LYS A 89 16.11 18.68 -21.72
C LYS A 89 16.93 19.52 -20.73
N ARG A 90 17.83 18.86 -20.00
CA ARG A 90 18.50 19.43 -18.82
C ARG A 90 19.85 20.10 -19.04
N ALA A 91 20.43 19.98 -20.24
CA ALA A 91 21.82 20.38 -20.49
C ALA A 91 22.12 21.87 -20.21
N ASN A 92 21.12 22.75 -20.40
CA ASN A 92 21.29 24.20 -20.27
C ASN A 92 20.63 24.78 -19.01
N HIS A 93 19.88 23.98 -18.24
CA HIS A 93 19.04 24.44 -17.12
C HIS A 93 19.43 23.75 -15.80
N THR A 94 20.73 23.59 -15.58
CA THR A 94 21.25 22.81 -14.44
C THR A 94 21.01 23.51 -13.10
N PHE A 95 21.00 24.84 -13.07
CA PHE A 95 20.72 25.62 -11.88
C PHE A 95 19.24 25.49 -11.48
N GLU A 96 18.34 25.65 -12.43
CA GLU A 96 16.89 25.57 -12.23
C GLU A 96 16.47 24.15 -11.85
N GLU A 97 17.10 23.13 -12.46
CA GLU A 97 16.90 21.74 -12.05
C GLU A 97 17.28 21.52 -10.58
N ASP A 98 18.43 22.03 -10.13
CA ASP A 98 18.92 21.85 -8.76
C ASP A 98 18.00 22.51 -7.73
N GLU A 99 17.52 23.73 -8.01
CA GLU A 99 16.59 24.43 -7.14
C GLU A 99 15.22 23.73 -7.06
N VAL A 100 14.66 23.28 -8.19
CA VAL A 100 13.41 22.50 -8.20
C VAL A 100 13.59 21.19 -7.42
N GLN A 101 14.72 20.49 -7.60
CA GLN A 101 15.00 19.24 -6.91
C GLN A 101 15.21 19.44 -5.41
N LYS A 102 15.87 20.52 -4.96
CA LYS A 102 16.01 20.86 -3.54
C LYS A 102 14.65 21.06 -2.89
N LEU A 103 13.75 21.82 -3.52
CA LEU A 103 12.41 22.05 -3.02
C LEU A 103 11.62 20.75 -2.93
N ILE A 104 11.61 19.95 -4.00
CA ILE A 104 10.91 18.66 -4.02
C ILE A 104 11.51 17.69 -3.00
N ALA A 105 12.83 17.64 -2.83
CA ALA A 105 13.46 16.79 -1.84
C ALA A 105 13.03 17.16 -0.41
N SER A 106 12.96 18.45 -0.10
CA SER A 106 12.43 18.94 1.19
C SER A 106 10.98 18.49 1.40
N VAL A 107 10.14 18.69 0.38
CA VAL A 107 8.72 18.34 0.43
C VAL A 107 8.49 16.84 0.59
N GLN A 108 9.22 16.03 -0.18
CA GLN A 108 9.16 14.57 -0.09
C GLN A 108 9.71 14.04 1.24
N GLY A 109 10.68 14.74 1.83
CA GLY A 109 11.24 14.39 3.14
C GLY A 109 10.16 14.30 4.21
N TRP A 110 9.43 15.39 4.45
CA TRP A 110 8.36 15.37 5.46
C TRP A 110 7.16 14.54 5.01
N LYS A 111 6.85 14.49 3.70
CA LYS A 111 5.81 13.64 3.14
C LYS A 111 5.99 12.18 3.56
N SER A 112 7.22 11.66 3.43
CA SER A 112 7.56 10.28 3.74
C SER A 112 7.34 9.94 5.21
N VAL A 113 7.63 10.88 6.11
CA VAL A 113 7.44 10.71 7.55
C VAL A 113 5.95 10.58 7.87
N ILE A 114 5.09 11.45 7.34
CA ILE A 114 3.65 11.39 7.58
C ILE A 114 3.06 10.11 6.97
N HIS A 115 3.43 9.79 5.73
CA HIS A 115 2.93 8.63 5.00
C HIS A 115 3.37 7.29 5.61
N THR A 116 4.43 7.26 6.43
CA THR A 116 4.89 6.03 7.09
C THR A 116 4.48 5.99 8.56
N ALA A 117 4.73 7.05 9.32
CA ALA A 117 4.49 7.08 10.77
C ALA A 117 2.99 6.94 11.10
N VAL A 118 2.13 7.70 10.42
CA VAL A 118 0.69 7.71 10.73
C VAL A 118 0.03 6.37 10.37
N PRO A 119 0.19 5.82 9.15
CA PRO A 119 -0.30 4.47 8.85
C PRO A 119 0.28 3.37 9.72
N THR A 120 1.56 3.45 10.12
CA THR A 120 2.17 2.42 10.99
C THR A 120 1.50 2.40 12.36
N LEU A 121 1.22 3.57 12.94
CA LEU A 121 0.48 3.65 14.21
C LEU A 121 -0.95 3.12 14.03
N LEU A 122 -1.65 3.54 12.98
CA LEU A 122 -3.01 3.05 12.69
C LEU A 122 -3.05 1.55 12.42
N MET A 123 -2.04 0.99 11.76
CA MET A 123 -1.95 -0.44 11.45
C MET A 123 -1.91 -1.30 12.70
N LEU A 124 -1.34 -0.83 13.81
CA LEU A 124 -1.36 -1.56 15.09
C LEU A 124 -2.80 -1.72 15.62
N PHE A 125 -3.61 -0.68 15.52
CA PHE A 125 -5.02 -0.71 15.90
C PHE A 125 -5.85 -1.53 14.92
N ILE A 126 -5.69 -1.28 13.61
CA ILE A 126 -6.40 -1.98 12.54
C ILE A 126 -6.11 -3.48 12.58
N GLY A 127 -4.85 -3.87 12.76
CA GLY A 127 -4.45 -5.27 12.85
C GLY A 127 -5.07 -5.98 14.05
N ALA A 128 -4.95 -5.40 15.24
CA ALA A 128 -5.54 -5.97 16.45
C ALA A 128 -7.07 -6.07 16.34
N TRP A 129 -7.73 -5.04 15.79
CA TRP A 129 -9.16 -5.01 15.59
C TRP A 129 -9.63 -6.03 14.53
N SER A 130 -8.93 -6.11 13.40
CA SER A 130 -9.24 -7.03 12.30
C SER A 130 -9.10 -8.49 12.75
N ASP A 131 -8.07 -8.81 13.52
CA ASP A 131 -7.85 -10.16 14.05
C ASP A 131 -8.88 -10.56 15.11
N LYS A 132 -9.35 -9.61 15.92
CA LYS A 132 -10.37 -9.85 16.96
C LYS A 132 -11.78 -9.98 16.39
N THR A 133 -12.12 -9.14 15.42
CA THR A 133 -13.50 -9.04 14.89
C THR A 133 -13.73 -9.92 13.66
N GLY A 134 -12.66 -10.36 12.99
CA GLY A 134 -12.73 -11.08 11.71
C GLY A 134 -13.24 -10.22 10.54
N ARG A 135 -13.44 -8.92 10.75
CA ARG A 135 -13.96 -8.00 9.72
C ARG A 135 -12.82 -7.54 8.82
N ARG A 136 -12.62 -8.26 7.72
CA ARG A 136 -11.53 -7.98 6.76
C ARG A 136 -11.98 -7.02 5.65
N LYS A 137 -13.27 -6.98 5.32
CA LYS A 137 -13.83 -6.12 4.25
C LYS A 137 -13.56 -4.65 4.49
N ILE A 138 -13.77 -4.19 5.73
CA ILE A 138 -13.56 -2.78 6.12
C ILE A 138 -12.08 -2.39 5.98
N CYS A 139 -11.15 -3.30 6.29
CA CYS A 139 -9.71 -3.07 6.10
C CYS A 139 -9.34 -2.87 4.63
N MET A 140 -10.09 -3.41 3.67
CA MET A 140 -9.86 -3.16 2.24
C MET A 140 -10.59 -1.92 1.72
N LEU A 141 -11.81 -1.66 2.22
CA LEU A 141 -12.60 -0.50 1.77
C LEU A 141 -12.00 0.84 2.20
N MET A 142 -11.49 0.94 3.43
CA MET A 142 -10.89 2.19 3.93
C MET A 142 -9.77 2.74 3.03
N PRO A 143 -8.72 1.98 2.67
CA PRO A 143 -7.65 2.49 1.82
C PRO A 143 -8.10 2.77 0.38
N ILE A 144 -9.08 2.02 -0.17
CA ILE A 144 -9.64 2.33 -1.49
C ILE A 144 -10.32 3.70 -1.49
N ILE A 145 -11.09 4.01 -0.44
CA ILE A 145 -11.69 5.35 -0.27
C ILE A 145 -10.58 6.41 -0.15
N GLY A 146 -9.52 6.14 0.61
CA GLY A 146 -8.40 7.08 0.77
C GLY A 146 -7.73 7.42 -0.56
N GLU A 147 -7.47 6.43 -1.40
CA GLU A 147 -6.89 6.61 -2.74
C GLU A 147 -7.86 7.33 -3.69
N PHE A 148 -9.16 7.00 -3.64
CA PHE A 148 -10.18 7.71 -4.42
C PHE A 148 -10.24 9.20 -4.06
N MET A 149 -10.30 9.53 -2.76
CA MET A 149 -10.29 10.92 -2.29
C MET A 149 -9.01 11.66 -2.69
N THR A 150 -7.87 10.96 -2.68
CA THR A 150 -6.58 11.52 -3.15
C THR A 150 -6.63 11.86 -4.64
N CYS A 151 -7.23 10.99 -5.47
CA CYS A 151 -7.43 11.29 -6.89
C CYS A 151 -8.30 12.52 -7.09
N VAL A 152 -9.41 12.64 -6.34
CA VAL A 152 -10.31 13.81 -6.40
C VAL A 152 -9.58 15.10 -6.00
N LEU A 153 -8.79 15.07 -4.92
CA LEU A 153 -8.00 16.22 -4.50
C LEU A 153 -6.93 16.60 -5.53
N ASN A 154 -6.27 15.63 -6.14
CA ASN A 154 -5.29 15.89 -7.19
C ASN A 154 -5.95 16.49 -8.45
N MET A 155 -7.19 16.11 -8.77
CA MET A 155 -7.97 16.78 -9.82
C MET A 155 -8.25 18.25 -9.46
N ILE A 156 -8.66 18.53 -8.21
CA ILE A 156 -8.87 19.90 -7.73
C ILE A 156 -7.57 20.70 -7.79
N ASN A 157 -6.46 20.14 -7.33
CA ASN A 157 -5.13 20.77 -7.37
C ASN A 157 -4.62 21.01 -8.81
N THR A 158 -5.02 20.17 -9.76
CA THR A 158 -4.74 20.35 -11.18
C THR A 158 -5.59 21.46 -11.77
N TYR A 159 -6.86 21.58 -11.36
CA TYR A 159 -7.73 22.68 -11.79
C TYR A 159 -7.25 24.03 -11.25
N PHE A 160 -6.89 24.08 -9.96
CA PHE A 160 -6.28 25.24 -9.31
C PHE A 160 -4.75 25.20 -9.36
N PHE A 161 -4.20 25.01 -10.57
CA PHE A 161 -2.77 24.78 -10.74
C PHE A 161 -1.91 25.92 -10.19
N TYR A 162 -2.22 27.16 -10.58
CA TYR A 162 -1.41 28.35 -10.25
C TYR A 162 -1.72 28.95 -8.87
N GLN A 163 -2.83 28.56 -8.24
CA GLN A 163 -3.27 29.12 -6.96
C GLN A 163 -2.77 28.31 -5.76
N VAL A 164 -2.42 27.03 -5.97
CA VAL A 164 -2.06 26.12 -4.88
C VAL A 164 -0.58 25.72 -4.99
N PRO A 165 0.27 26.08 -4.01
CA PRO A 165 1.68 25.74 -3.99
C PRO A 165 1.90 24.23 -3.81
N VAL A 166 3.13 23.77 -4.09
CA VAL A 166 3.45 22.33 -4.05
C VAL A 166 3.33 21.72 -2.64
N GLU A 167 3.64 22.47 -1.60
CA GLU A 167 3.58 22.01 -0.20
C GLU A 167 2.15 21.62 0.20
N LEU A 168 1.17 22.47 -0.14
CA LEU A 168 -0.24 22.19 0.10
C LEU A 168 -0.76 21.05 -0.77
N THR A 169 -0.32 20.99 -2.03
CA THR A 169 -0.66 19.89 -2.94
C THR A 169 -0.21 18.54 -2.35
N VAL A 170 1.03 18.46 -1.86
CA VAL A 170 1.57 17.24 -1.25
C VAL A 170 0.92 16.92 0.10
N PHE A 171 0.55 17.92 0.88
CA PHE A 171 -0.19 17.68 2.13
C PHE A 171 -1.56 17.04 1.87
N MET A 172 -2.31 17.58 0.90
CA MET A 172 -3.58 17.02 0.45
C MET A 172 -3.43 15.60 -0.11
N GLU A 173 -2.30 15.30 -0.76
CA GLU A 173 -2.01 13.96 -1.27
C GLU A 173 -1.85 12.93 -0.15
N VAL A 174 -1.24 13.29 0.98
CA VAL A 174 -0.91 12.32 2.05
C VAL A 174 -2.01 12.16 3.09
N ILE A 175 -2.82 13.18 3.34
CA ILE A 175 -3.74 13.17 4.47
C ILE A 175 -4.73 12.00 4.44
N PHE A 176 -5.35 11.71 3.29
CA PHE A 176 -6.34 10.62 3.18
C PHE A 176 -5.71 9.22 3.22
N PRO A 177 -4.62 8.92 2.49
CA PRO A 177 -3.93 7.65 2.61
C PRO A 177 -3.35 7.43 4.02
N ALA A 178 -2.87 8.50 4.67
CA ALA A 178 -2.37 8.44 6.03
C ALA A 178 -3.47 8.03 7.02
N LEU A 179 -4.64 8.67 6.95
CA LEU A 179 -5.76 8.40 7.85
C LEU A 179 -6.48 7.07 7.59
N THR A 180 -6.46 6.58 6.35
CA THR A 180 -7.10 5.31 5.96
C THR A 180 -6.16 4.11 6.08
N GLY A 181 -4.88 4.35 6.40
CA GLY A 181 -3.82 3.33 6.52
C GLY A 181 -3.16 2.95 5.19
N GLY A 182 -3.67 3.44 4.07
CA GLY A 182 -3.07 3.35 2.74
C GLY A 182 -2.71 1.93 2.32
N TRP A 183 -1.56 1.80 1.65
CA TRP A 183 -1.08 0.55 1.08
C TRP A 183 -0.87 -0.55 2.14
N TYR A 184 -0.42 -0.19 3.33
CA TYR A 184 -0.15 -1.14 4.41
C TYR A 184 -1.42 -1.84 4.90
N THR A 185 -2.48 -1.05 5.13
CA THR A 185 -3.78 -1.58 5.54
C THR A 185 -4.45 -2.39 4.43
N MET A 186 -4.28 -2.00 3.17
CA MET A 186 -4.78 -2.77 2.02
C MET A 186 -4.11 -4.16 1.96
N PHE A 187 -2.79 -4.23 2.10
CA PHE A 187 -2.08 -5.51 2.13
C PHE A 187 -2.49 -6.36 3.33
N LEU A 188 -2.58 -5.77 4.52
CA LEU A 188 -3.04 -6.46 5.71
C LEU A 188 -4.44 -7.08 5.49
N GLY A 189 -5.38 -6.30 4.97
CA GLY A 189 -6.74 -6.77 4.68
C GLY A 189 -6.76 -7.91 3.67
N ALA A 190 -6.06 -7.74 2.54
CA ALA A 190 -6.04 -8.72 1.45
C ALA A 190 -5.36 -10.05 1.85
N PHE A 191 -4.17 -9.99 2.46
CA PHE A 191 -3.45 -11.19 2.89
C PHE A 191 -4.15 -11.93 4.03
N SER A 192 -4.74 -11.20 4.98
CA SER A 192 -5.50 -11.82 6.08
C SER A 192 -6.78 -12.47 5.58
N TYR A 193 -7.55 -11.80 4.71
CA TYR A 193 -8.75 -12.40 4.11
C TYR A 193 -8.41 -13.63 3.27
N LEU A 194 -7.34 -13.57 2.46
CA LEU A 194 -6.90 -14.73 1.70
C LEU A 194 -6.45 -15.87 2.61
N GLY A 195 -5.79 -15.57 3.73
CA GLY A 195 -5.48 -16.54 4.77
C GLY A 195 -6.74 -17.26 5.27
N ASP A 196 -7.79 -16.49 5.53
CA ASP A 196 -9.04 -16.99 6.12
C ASP A 196 -9.85 -17.87 5.13
N VAL A 197 -9.82 -17.57 3.83
CA VAL A 197 -10.59 -18.29 2.79
C VAL A 197 -9.86 -19.52 2.22
N THR A 198 -8.54 -19.62 2.43
CA THR A 198 -7.72 -20.67 1.78
C THR A 198 -7.41 -21.87 2.67
N SER A 199 -7.37 -23.05 2.06
CA SER A 199 -6.96 -24.30 2.70
C SER A 199 -5.44 -24.35 2.90
N LYS A 200 -4.93 -25.16 3.85
CA LYS A 200 -3.47 -25.29 4.12
C LYS A 200 -2.66 -25.64 2.86
N GLU A 201 -3.25 -26.40 1.93
CA GLU A 201 -2.60 -26.85 0.69
C GLU A 201 -2.60 -25.76 -0.41
N THR A 202 -3.70 -25.02 -0.57
CA THR A 202 -3.83 -24.01 -1.64
C THR A 202 -3.39 -22.60 -1.24
N ARG A 203 -3.20 -22.35 0.07
CA ARG A 203 -2.84 -21.04 0.63
C ARG A 203 -1.58 -20.46 -0.01
N THR A 204 -0.50 -21.23 -0.08
CA THR A 204 0.78 -20.76 -0.65
C THR A 204 0.63 -20.39 -2.12
N PHE A 205 -0.08 -21.19 -2.91
CA PHE A 205 -0.29 -20.94 -4.33
C PHE A 205 -1.09 -19.65 -4.58
N ARG A 206 -2.20 -19.47 -3.86
CA ARG A 206 -3.04 -18.27 -4.00
C ARG A 206 -2.33 -17.01 -3.48
N MET A 207 -1.58 -17.09 -2.38
CA MET A 207 -0.73 -15.99 -1.93
C MET A 207 0.33 -15.63 -2.98
N GLY A 208 0.86 -16.62 -3.69
CA GLY A 208 1.73 -16.42 -4.86
C GLY A 208 1.04 -15.64 -5.97
N ILE A 209 -0.20 -16.01 -6.36
CA ILE A 209 -0.98 -15.29 -7.37
C ILE A 209 -1.25 -13.84 -6.91
N LEU A 210 -1.65 -13.63 -5.65
CA LEU A 210 -1.88 -12.30 -5.10
C LEU A 210 -0.62 -11.43 -5.20
N SER A 211 0.55 -12.00 -4.88
CA SER A 211 1.85 -11.33 -5.02
C SER A 211 2.22 -11.03 -6.48
N LEU A 212 1.87 -11.92 -7.41
CA LEU A 212 2.05 -11.67 -8.85
C LEU A 212 1.17 -10.52 -9.34
N CYS A 213 -0.10 -10.45 -8.92
CA CYS A 213 -0.99 -9.33 -9.25
C CYS A 213 -0.42 -7.99 -8.80
N MET A 214 0.18 -7.95 -7.59
CA MET A 214 0.90 -6.77 -7.12
C MET A 214 2.12 -6.48 -8.00
N THR A 215 3.01 -7.46 -8.19
CA THR A 215 4.29 -7.27 -8.88
C THR A 215 4.11 -6.87 -10.35
N VAL A 216 3.10 -7.40 -11.04
CA VAL A 216 2.76 -7.05 -12.43
C VAL A 216 2.01 -5.72 -12.52
N GLY A 217 1.19 -5.38 -11.52
CA GLY A 217 0.45 -4.12 -11.49
C GLY A 217 1.35 -2.89 -11.52
N PHE A 218 2.52 -2.94 -10.86
CA PHE A 218 3.50 -1.85 -10.85
C PHE A 218 4.04 -1.47 -12.24
N PRO A 219 4.71 -2.35 -12.99
CA PRO A 219 5.25 -2.00 -14.31
C PRO A 219 4.15 -1.64 -15.31
N VAL A 220 2.98 -2.28 -15.23
CA VAL A 220 1.82 -1.92 -16.05
C VAL A 220 1.37 -0.48 -15.74
N GLY A 221 1.19 -0.14 -14.47
CA GLY A 221 0.85 1.22 -14.06
C GLY A 221 1.90 2.24 -14.48
N MET A 222 3.20 1.91 -14.32
CA MET A 222 4.30 2.80 -14.71
C MET A 222 4.36 3.03 -16.22
N GLY A 223 4.26 1.96 -17.01
CA GLY A 223 4.28 2.03 -18.47
C GLY A 223 3.10 2.81 -19.04
N LEU A 224 1.91 2.60 -18.49
CA LEU A 224 0.69 3.30 -18.92
C LEU A 224 0.67 4.77 -18.49
N SER A 225 1.22 5.11 -17.32
CA SER A 225 1.19 6.48 -16.80
C SER A 225 1.86 7.49 -17.74
N GLY A 226 3.05 7.16 -18.27
CA GLY A 226 3.76 8.07 -19.19
C GLY A 226 3.00 8.31 -20.50
N ILE A 227 2.32 7.27 -21.01
CA ILE A 227 1.50 7.37 -22.22
C ILE A 227 0.27 8.23 -21.94
N LEU A 228 -0.49 7.91 -20.88
CA LEU A 228 -1.71 8.66 -20.53
C LEU A 228 -1.41 10.13 -20.19
N LEU A 229 -0.30 10.41 -19.53
CA LEU A 229 0.09 11.79 -19.21
C LEU A 229 0.33 12.61 -20.48
N ARG A 230 0.92 12.01 -21.53
CA ARG A 230 1.15 12.67 -22.81
C ARG A 230 -0.14 12.94 -23.59
N TYR A 231 -1.10 12.02 -23.56
CA TYR A 231 -2.34 12.13 -24.34
C TYR A 231 -3.47 12.88 -23.64
N THR A 232 -3.62 12.69 -22.32
CA THR A 232 -4.78 13.18 -21.55
C THR A 232 -4.43 14.24 -20.52
N GLY A 233 -3.13 14.51 -20.32
CA GLY A 233 -2.64 15.42 -19.27
C GLY A 233 -2.89 14.90 -17.85
N TYR A 234 -2.55 15.72 -16.85
CA TYR A 234 -2.70 15.35 -15.44
C TYR A 234 -4.16 15.04 -15.06
N TYR A 235 -5.09 15.88 -15.50
CA TYR A 235 -6.51 15.74 -15.16
C TYR A 235 -7.12 14.43 -15.67
N GLY A 236 -6.79 14.02 -16.89
CA GLY A 236 -7.25 12.76 -17.48
C GLY A 236 -6.71 11.54 -16.73
N VAL A 237 -5.43 11.56 -16.37
CA VAL A 237 -4.78 10.47 -15.61
C VAL A 237 -5.46 10.29 -14.25
N PHE A 238 -5.68 11.37 -13.49
CA PHE A 238 -6.37 11.31 -12.20
C PHE A 238 -7.82 10.88 -12.31
N SER A 239 -8.53 11.30 -13.36
CA SER A 239 -9.91 10.89 -13.62
C SER A 239 -10.01 9.38 -13.89
N ILE A 240 -9.10 8.83 -14.70
CA ILE A 240 -9.03 7.40 -14.98
C ILE A 240 -8.71 6.61 -13.70
N SER A 241 -7.75 7.06 -12.91
CA SER A 241 -7.45 6.44 -11.60
C SER A 241 -8.67 6.47 -10.67
N ALA A 242 -9.38 7.59 -10.58
CA ALA A 242 -10.56 7.72 -9.73
C ALA A 242 -11.67 6.75 -10.14
N VAL A 243 -11.94 6.62 -11.45
CA VAL A 243 -12.93 5.65 -11.97
C VAL A 243 -12.53 4.22 -11.64
N LEU A 244 -11.26 3.85 -11.84
CA LEU A 244 -10.76 2.52 -11.52
C LEU A 244 -10.85 2.21 -10.02
N GLN A 245 -10.52 3.19 -9.15
CA GLN A 245 -10.68 3.04 -7.70
C GLN A 245 -12.15 2.93 -7.28
N PHE A 246 -13.04 3.68 -7.93
CA PHE A 246 -14.47 3.56 -7.70
C PHE A 246 -15.01 2.19 -8.14
N MET A 247 -14.59 1.68 -9.29
CA MET A 247 -14.92 0.31 -9.72
C MET A 247 -14.41 -0.73 -8.73
N ASN A 248 -13.19 -0.54 -8.20
CA ASN A 248 -12.63 -1.41 -7.16
C ASN A 248 -13.46 -1.38 -5.88
N PHE A 249 -13.87 -0.18 -5.45
CA PHE A 249 -14.76 0.00 -4.30
C PHE A 249 -16.07 -0.78 -4.47
N VAL A 250 -16.73 -0.62 -5.62
CA VAL A 250 -17.98 -1.34 -5.94
C VAL A 250 -17.74 -2.85 -5.97
N TYR A 251 -16.63 -3.31 -6.54
CA TYR A 251 -16.28 -4.72 -6.57
C TYR A 251 -16.10 -5.30 -5.16
N VAL A 252 -15.32 -4.66 -4.28
CA VAL A 252 -15.16 -5.10 -2.88
C VAL A 252 -16.49 -5.05 -2.13
N PHE A 253 -17.29 -4.01 -2.37
CA PHE A 253 -18.56 -3.86 -1.70
C PHE A 253 -19.56 -4.97 -2.06
N LEU A 254 -19.59 -5.42 -3.32
CA LEU A 254 -20.55 -6.42 -3.79
C LEU A 254 -20.02 -7.87 -3.74
N ALA A 255 -18.73 -8.10 -3.98
CA ALA A 255 -18.17 -9.44 -4.18
C ALA A 255 -17.49 -10.03 -2.92
N ILE A 256 -17.13 -9.19 -1.95
CA ILE A 256 -16.44 -9.63 -0.73
C ILE A 256 -17.40 -9.59 0.46
N ASP A 257 -17.55 -10.72 1.14
CA ASP A 257 -18.37 -10.87 2.33
C ASP A 257 -17.52 -11.13 3.57
N ASP A 258 -17.82 -10.44 4.66
CA ASP A 258 -17.15 -10.68 5.95
C ASP A 258 -17.53 -12.05 6.50
N HIS A 259 -16.51 -12.85 6.83
CA HIS A 259 -16.71 -14.17 7.40
C HIS A 259 -16.92 -14.07 8.91
N LYS A 260 -18.06 -14.58 9.40
CA LYS A 260 -18.47 -14.43 10.81
C LYS A 260 -17.85 -15.45 11.77
N TRP A 261 -16.90 -16.29 11.33
CA TRP A 261 -16.44 -17.42 12.16
C TRP A 261 -15.66 -16.99 13.42
N LEU A 262 -15.02 -15.82 13.39
CA LEU A 262 -14.32 -15.22 14.55
C LEU A 262 -15.24 -14.41 15.47
N GLN A 263 -16.54 -14.26 15.16
CA GLN A 263 -17.45 -13.64 16.12
C GLN A 263 -17.61 -14.57 17.32
N ASN A 264 -16.83 -14.32 18.37
CA ASN A 264 -17.17 -14.77 19.71
C ASN A 264 -18.62 -14.33 19.97
N LYS A 265 -19.53 -15.30 20.08
CA LYS A 265 -20.97 -15.13 20.28
C LYS A 265 -21.35 -14.30 21.53
N GLU A 266 -20.39 -13.86 22.35
CA GLU A 266 -20.61 -13.29 23.68
C GLU A 266 -20.30 -11.79 23.85
N LYS A 267 -19.88 -11.05 22.81
CA LYS A 267 -19.69 -9.59 22.94
C LYS A 267 -20.70 -8.83 22.10
N ASP A 268 -21.63 -8.15 22.78
CA ASP A 268 -22.61 -7.25 22.19
C ASP A 268 -21.95 -6.31 21.18
N LEU A 269 -22.38 -6.44 19.92
CA LEU A 269 -21.99 -5.57 18.83
C LEU A 269 -22.50 -4.16 19.13
N ARG A 270 -21.60 -3.25 19.52
CA ARG A 270 -21.93 -1.82 19.62
C ARG A 270 -22.19 -1.29 18.21
N THR A 271 -23.46 -1.21 17.85
CA THR A 271 -23.92 -0.71 16.55
C THR A 271 -23.83 0.83 16.52
N GLY A 272 -23.29 1.38 15.43
CA GLY A 272 -23.15 2.82 15.20
C GLY A 272 -21.70 3.27 14.92
N CYS A 273 -21.54 4.44 14.29
CA CYS A 273 -20.22 5.02 13.95
C CYS A 273 -19.36 5.27 15.19
N GLY A 274 -19.96 5.75 16.30
CA GLY A 274 -19.26 5.92 17.58
C GLY A 274 -18.90 4.59 18.26
N GLY A 275 -19.76 3.57 18.15
CA GLY A 275 -19.47 2.22 18.66
C GLY A 275 -18.31 1.56 17.92
N PHE A 276 -18.28 1.73 16.59
CA PHE A 276 -17.18 1.29 15.73
C PHE A 276 -15.86 1.96 16.09
N LEU A 277 -15.83 3.29 16.28
CA LEU A 277 -14.59 4.01 16.62
C LEU A 277 -14.07 3.63 18.02
N LEU A 278 -14.94 3.45 19.01
CA LEU A 278 -14.55 3.00 20.35
C LEU A 278 -14.01 1.56 20.35
N GLU A 279 -14.55 0.69 19.51
CA GLU A 279 -14.06 -0.68 19.36
C GLU A 279 -12.76 -0.75 18.55
N PHE A 280 -12.60 0.14 17.56
CA PHE A 280 -11.43 0.25 16.72
C PHE A 280 -10.22 0.83 17.48
N PHE A 281 -10.42 1.84 18.33
CA PHE A 281 -9.39 2.42 19.20
C PHE A 281 -9.35 1.78 20.60
N ASP A 282 -9.61 0.47 20.71
CA ASP A 282 -9.49 -0.24 21.97
C ASP A 282 -8.02 -0.59 22.28
N PHE A 283 -7.39 0.24 23.12
CA PHE A 283 -6.00 0.04 23.58
C PHE A 283 -5.78 -1.32 24.27
N ASN A 284 -6.81 -1.93 24.86
CA ASN A 284 -6.66 -3.26 25.45
C ASN A 284 -6.39 -4.32 24.39
N SER A 285 -7.00 -4.17 23.21
CA SER A 285 -6.79 -5.08 22.09
C SER A 285 -5.34 -5.02 21.57
N VAL A 286 -4.75 -3.82 21.51
CA VAL A 286 -3.33 -3.66 21.18
C VAL A 286 -2.44 -4.27 22.26
N LYS A 287 -2.74 -4.05 23.54
CA LYS A 287 -1.98 -4.60 24.67
C LYS A 287 -2.00 -6.13 24.70
N ASP A 288 -3.14 -6.76 24.38
CA ASP A 288 -3.26 -8.22 24.31
C ASP A 288 -2.44 -8.79 23.15
N THR A 289 -2.51 -8.17 21.97
CA THR A 289 -1.68 -8.55 20.81
C THR A 289 -0.19 -8.40 21.11
N LEU A 290 0.22 -7.29 21.74
CA LEU A 290 1.61 -7.09 22.17
C LEU A 290 2.03 -8.12 23.22
N LYS A 291 1.16 -8.43 24.19
CA LYS A 291 1.45 -9.45 25.21
C LYS A 291 1.65 -10.84 24.60
N ILE A 292 0.91 -11.18 23.55
CA ILE A 292 1.09 -12.42 22.79
C ILE A 292 2.43 -12.39 22.04
N ALA A 293 2.75 -11.27 21.36
CA ALA A 293 4.02 -11.11 20.64
C ALA A 293 5.25 -11.22 21.58
N PHE A 294 5.15 -10.66 22.78
CA PHE A 294 6.20 -10.69 23.80
C PHE A 294 6.07 -11.84 24.81
N LYS A 295 5.15 -12.79 24.61
CA LYS A 295 5.05 -13.98 25.47
C LYS A 295 6.29 -14.86 25.29
N LYS A 296 6.85 -15.37 26.39
CA LYS A 296 8.04 -16.22 26.37
C LYS A 296 7.57 -17.66 26.10
N GLU A 297 7.74 -18.13 24.87
CA GLU A 297 7.36 -19.48 24.45
C GLU A 297 8.59 -20.38 24.22
N PRO A 298 8.47 -21.71 24.43
CA PRO A 298 9.60 -22.63 24.52
C PRO A 298 10.25 -23.01 23.17
N ASN A 299 9.72 -22.54 22.04
CA ASN A 299 10.24 -22.85 20.72
C ASN A 299 10.97 -21.62 20.16
N LYS A 300 12.06 -21.77 19.39
CA LYS A 300 12.95 -20.71 18.84
C LYS A 300 12.27 -19.72 17.86
N ARG A 301 10.96 -19.51 18.00
CA ARG A 301 10.08 -18.59 17.26
C ARG A 301 10.54 -17.14 17.37
N ARG A 302 11.00 -16.68 18.53
CA ARG A 302 11.57 -15.32 18.67
C ARG A 302 12.76 -15.09 17.77
N LEU A 303 13.68 -16.06 17.71
CA LEU A 303 14.83 -16.02 16.81
C LEU A 303 14.36 -15.99 15.35
N ARG A 304 13.36 -16.80 14.97
CA ARG A 304 12.78 -16.75 13.61
C ARG A 304 12.13 -15.40 13.29
N ILE A 305 11.36 -14.81 14.20
CA ILE A 305 10.75 -13.50 14.01
C ILE A 305 11.83 -12.42 13.87
N CYS A 306 12.83 -12.40 14.76
CA CYS A 306 13.95 -11.45 14.65
C CYS A 306 14.73 -11.62 13.35
N LEU A 307 15.01 -12.86 12.92
CA LEU A 307 15.68 -13.12 11.64
C LEU A 307 14.84 -12.63 10.45
N ILE A 308 13.53 -12.87 10.44
CA ILE A 308 12.65 -12.37 9.39
C ILE A 308 12.63 -10.84 9.37
N LEU A 309 12.54 -10.19 10.54
CA LEU A 309 12.60 -8.72 10.64
C LEU A 309 13.93 -8.16 10.11
N ILE A 310 15.06 -8.78 10.46
CA ILE A 310 16.38 -8.39 9.95
C ILE A 310 16.44 -8.53 8.43
N VAL A 311 15.98 -9.66 7.88
CA VAL A 311 15.95 -9.87 6.42
C VAL A 311 15.08 -8.81 5.74
N VAL A 312 13.89 -8.55 6.26
CA VAL A 312 13.00 -7.50 5.72
C VAL A 312 13.67 -6.12 5.78
N CYS A 313 14.30 -5.75 6.89
CA CYS A 313 15.02 -4.48 7.01
C CYS A 313 16.18 -4.38 6.01
N LEU A 314 16.94 -5.45 5.81
CA LEU A 314 18.06 -5.49 4.87
C LEU A 314 17.61 -5.49 3.40
N SER A 315 16.47 -6.11 3.09
CA SER A 315 15.93 -6.12 1.72
C SER A 315 15.24 -4.80 1.36
N PHE A 316 14.40 -4.27 2.24
CA PHE A 316 13.61 -3.07 1.94
C PHE A 316 14.37 -1.76 2.22
N GLY A 317 15.26 -1.72 3.21
CA GLY A 317 16.03 -0.52 3.54
C GLY A 317 16.75 0.10 2.33
N PRO A 318 17.55 -0.67 1.57
CA PRO A 318 18.25 -0.16 0.38
C PRO A 318 17.34 0.22 -0.79
N LEU A 319 16.21 -0.48 -0.96
CA LEU A 319 15.25 -0.20 -2.04
C LEU A 319 14.60 1.17 -1.85
N TRP A 320 14.17 1.47 -0.62
CA TRP A 320 13.59 2.77 -0.31
C TRP A 320 14.66 3.86 -0.23
N ALA A 321 15.86 3.57 0.30
CA ALA A 321 16.96 4.53 0.30
C ALA A 321 17.31 5.01 -1.12
N ASN A 322 17.38 4.13 -2.12
CA ASN A 322 17.71 4.53 -3.50
C ASN A 322 16.55 5.24 -4.24
N GLY A 323 15.30 5.01 -3.84
CA GLY A 323 14.13 5.70 -4.42
C GLY A 323 13.95 7.15 -3.92
N TYR A 324 14.32 7.43 -2.67
CA TYR A 324 14.22 8.77 -2.08
C TYR A 324 15.43 9.68 -2.39
N TYR A 325 16.60 9.09 -2.67
CA TYR A 325 17.75 9.82 -3.23
C TYR A 325 17.78 9.68 -4.75
N GLY A 326 16.70 10.10 -5.42
CA GLY A 326 16.77 10.36 -6.86
C GLY A 326 17.93 11.32 -7.13
N CYS A 327 18.82 10.95 -8.06
CA CYS A 327 19.99 11.65 -8.64
C CYS A 327 20.68 12.81 -7.88
N GLY A 328 19.96 13.79 -7.33
CA GLY A 328 20.47 14.88 -6.49
C GLY A 328 20.93 14.45 -5.08
N GLY A 329 20.33 13.42 -4.47
CA GLY A 329 20.75 12.95 -3.14
C GLY A 329 22.16 12.34 -3.12
N ARG A 330 22.53 11.66 -4.21
CA ARG A 330 23.89 11.13 -4.39
C ARG A 330 24.90 12.26 -4.60
N LYS A 331 24.52 13.34 -5.28
CA LYS A 331 25.34 14.57 -5.40
C LYS A 331 25.52 15.28 -4.06
N LEU A 332 24.47 15.42 -3.24
CA LEU A 332 24.55 16.05 -1.91
C LEU A 332 25.42 15.24 -0.94
N PHE A 333 25.33 13.91 -0.98
CA PHE A 333 26.19 13.03 -0.18
C PHE A 333 27.66 13.02 -0.65
N LEU A 334 27.91 13.26 -1.94
CA LEU A 334 29.26 13.41 -2.51
C LEU A 334 29.86 14.80 -2.24
N GLN A 335 29.04 15.86 -2.26
CA GLN A 335 29.40 17.23 -1.84
C GLN A 335 29.76 17.29 -0.35
N LEU A 336 28.99 16.63 0.52
CA LEU A 336 29.32 16.49 1.96
C LEU A 336 30.60 15.66 2.22
N LYS A 337 31.05 14.88 1.23
CA LYS A 337 32.32 14.13 1.26
C LYS A 337 33.48 14.82 0.53
N GLY A 338 33.27 16.01 -0.04
CA GLY A 338 34.31 16.76 -0.75
C GLY A 338 34.87 16.06 -2.01
N ILE A 339 34.07 15.20 -2.67
CA ILE A 339 34.51 14.47 -3.87
C ILE A 339 34.13 15.30 -5.12
N PRO A 340 35.10 15.71 -5.96
CA PRO A 340 34.82 16.54 -7.14
C PRO A 340 34.09 15.78 -8.26
N ASP A 341 33.20 16.49 -8.97
CA ASP A 341 32.20 16.01 -9.95
C ASP A 341 32.75 15.40 -11.27
N GLN A 342 34.05 15.19 -11.42
CA GLN A 342 34.63 14.79 -12.72
C GLN A 342 34.58 13.29 -13.06
N ALA A 343 33.94 12.45 -12.24
CA ALA A 343 34.08 11.00 -12.37
C ALA A 343 32.86 10.25 -12.93
N PHE A 344 31.91 10.85 -13.65
CA PHE A 344 30.92 10.06 -14.42
C PHE A 344 30.51 10.74 -15.73
N GLY A 345 31.38 10.58 -16.73
CA GLY A 345 31.01 10.75 -18.14
C GLY A 345 30.02 9.67 -18.57
N SER A 346 29.03 10.11 -19.33
CA SER A 346 27.98 9.34 -19.97
C SER A 346 28.48 8.08 -20.71
N THR A 347 27.94 6.91 -20.34
CA THR A 347 27.80 5.77 -21.25
C THR A 347 26.46 5.09 -21.03
N SER A 348 25.43 5.60 -21.70
CA SER A 348 24.42 4.72 -22.30
C SER A 348 24.04 5.32 -23.65
N LYS A 349 24.45 4.61 -24.70
CA LYS A 349 23.75 4.64 -25.98
C LYS A 349 22.37 4.00 -25.83
#